data_AF-A0A1G3IAS8-F1
#
_entry.id   AF-A0A1G3IAS8-F1
#
_cell.length_a   1.000
_cell.length_b   1.000
_cell.length_c   1.000
_cell.angle_alpha   90.00
_cell.angle_beta   90.00
_cell.angle_gamma   90.00
#
_symmetry.space_group_name_H-M   'P 1'
#
loop_
_entity.id
_entity.type
_entity.pdbx_description
1 polymer ?
#
loop_
_entity_poly.entity_id
_entity_poly.type
_entity_poly.pdbx_seq_one_letter_code
_entity_poly.pdbx_strand_id
1 'polypeptide(L)'
;MLDSTQAQAPRGHGAWWRAATIACLLVIAIATATGVSMFEQFNAQIHHLQTQLQSTAQIKYIAVLLDDSQAPAILITLDPKEAALQIQRLNDVTEGRADSMQLWALVANGQPRSLGILASKGKTLRLPVNDKALVDVSQLAISVENKDETTQRSQPSLPYLFKGAVVQKAL
;
A
#
# COMPACT_ATOMS: atom_id res chain seq x y z
N MET A 1 -33.58 76.21 -52.76
CA MET A 1 -34.05 74.85 -53.11
C MET A 1 -33.45 73.91 -52.07
N LEU A 2 -34.28 73.56 -51.07
CA LEU A 2 -34.21 72.44 -50.12
C LEU A 2 -32.91 72.19 -49.33
N ASP A 3 -32.93 72.64 -48.08
CA ASP A 3 -32.15 72.09 -46.96
C ASP A 3 -32.35 70.58 -46.82
N SER A 4 -31.27 69.84 -46.57
CA SER A 4 -31.32 68.44 -46.15
C SER A 4 -30.80 68.34 -44.72
N THR A 5 -31.73 68.33 -43.77
CA THR A 5 -31.50 68.15 -42.34
C THR A 5 -31.12 66.70 -42.06
N GLN A 6 -29.90 66.44 -41.59
CA GLN A 6 -29.53 65.14 -41.02
C GLN A 6 -30.27 64.93 -39.68
N ALA A 7 -31.06 63.86 -39.60
CA ALA A 7 -31.70 63.44 -38.36
C ALA A 7 -30.70 62.70 -37.48
N GLN A 8 -30.30 63.32 -36.38
CA GLN A 8 -29.42 62.71 -35.38
C GLN A 8 -30.26 61.87 -34.41
N ALA A 9 -30.02 60.56 -34.37
CA ALA A 9 -30.74 59.62 -33.51
C ALA A 9 -30.45 59.89 -32.01
N PRO A 10 -31.44 59.77 -31.11
CA PRO A 10 -31.24 60.00 -29.69
C PRO A 10 -30.45 58.85 -29.08
N ARG A 11 -29.31 59.16 -28.45
CA ARG A 11 -28.51 58.18 -27.70
C ARG A 11 -29.20 57.88 -26.37
N GLY A 12 -29.95 56.78 -26.34
CA GLY A 12 -30.67 56.31 -25.15
C GLY A 12 -29.76 55.58 -24.16
N HIS A 13 -29.48 56.22 -23.03
CA HIS A 13 -28.77 55.63 -21.88
C HIS A 13 -29.37 54.30 -21.39
N GLY A 14 -30.69 54.11 -21.57
CA GLY A 14 -31.39 52.86 -21.24
C GLY A 14 -31.06 51.68 -22.16
N ALA A 15 -30.69 51.91 -23.42
CA ALA A 15 -30.25 50.83 -24.31
C ALA A 15 -28.84 50.34 -23.92
N TRP A 16 -27.98 51.25 -23.48
CA TRP A 16 -26.61 50.94 -23.06
C TRP A 16 -26.57 50.15 -21.74
N TRP A 17 -27.39 50.50 -20.75
CA TRP A 17 -27.51 49.75 -19.49
C TRP A 17 -28.03 48.33 -19.70
N ARG A 18 -28.97 48.14 -20.64
CA ARG A 18 -29.50 46.82 -21.03
C ARG A 18 -28.43 45.96 -21.72
N ALA A 19 -27.65 46.56 -22.62
CA ALA A 19 -26.52 45.88 -23.25
C ALA A 19 -25.46 45.45 -22.20
N ALA A 20 -25.16 46.32 -21.23
CA ALA A 20 -24.22 46.01 -20.15
C ALA A 20 -24.70 44.86 -19.24
N THR A 21 -25.99 44.82 -18.90
CA THR A 21 -26.55 43.72 -18.08
C THR A 21 -26.56 42.39 -18.83
N ILE A 22 -26.89 42.40 -20.12
CA ILE A 22 -26.85 41.18 -20.96
C ILE A 22 -25.42 40.66 -21.08
N ALA A 23 -24.44 41.55 -21.30
CA ALA A 23 -23.02 41.17 -21.34
C ALA A 23 -22.54 40.58 -20.00
N CYS A 24 -22.94 41.17 -18.87
CA CYS A 24 -22.58 40.66 -17.54
C CYS A 24 -23.17 39.27 -17.28
N LEU A 25 -24.44 39.04 -17.64
CA LEU A 25 -25.07 37.72 -17.53
C LEU A 25 -24.38 36.66 -18.39
N LEU A 26 -23.96 37.02 -19.61
CA LEU A 26 -23.19 36.12 -20.48
C LEU A 26 -21.84 35.76 -19.87
N VAL A 27 -21.11 36.71 -19.29
CA VAL A 27 -19.84 36.45 -18.62
C VAL A 27 -20.02 35.53 -17.41
N ILE A 28 -21.07 35.76 -16.60
CA ILE A 28 -21.38 34.89 -15.46
C ILE A 28 -21.72 33.48 -15.93
N ALA A 29 -22.54 33.34 -16.97
CA ALA A 29 -22.91 32.03 -17.52
C ALA A 29 -21.70 31.25 -18.08
N ILE A 30 -20.77 31.95 -18.74
CA ILE A 30 -19.54 31.33 -19.25
C ILE A 30 -18.62 30.93 -18.09
N ALA A 31 -18.43 31.81 -17.11
CA ALA A 31 -17.58 31.56 -15.95
C ALA A 31 -18.08 30.37 -15.11
N THR A 32 -19.39 30.25 -14.89
CA THR A 32 -19.98 29.12 -14.16
C THR A 32 -19.84 27.81 -14.94
N ALA A 33 -20.07 27.82 -16.26
CA ALA A 33 -19.93 26.62 -17.09
C ALA A 33 -18.50 26.07 -17.09
N THR A 34 -17.48 26.94 -17.18
CA THR A 34 -16.07 26.50 -17.09
C THR A 34 -15.66 26.10 -15.68
N GLY A 35 -16.18 26.78 -14.66
CA GLY A 35 -15.85 26.49 -13.26
C GLY A 35 -16.33 25.11 -12.79
N VAL A 36 -17.55 24.71 -13.17
CA VAL A 36 -18.11 23.40 -12.81
C VAL A 36 -17.34 22.27 -13.50
N SER A 37 -17.00 22.42 -14.78
CA SER A 37 -16.26 21.40 -15.54
C SER A 37 -14.86 21.12 -14.97
N MET A 38 -14.13 22.16 -14.59
CA MET A 38 -12.78 22.02 -14.02
C MET A 38 -12.83 21.43 -12.59
N PHE A 39 -13.88 21.74 -11.83
CA PHE A 39 -14.10 21.18 -10.50
C PHE A 39 -14.41 19.68 -10.55
N GLU A 40 -15.22 19.22 -11.51
CA GLU A 40 -15.48 17.79 -11.71
C GLU A 40 -14.21 17.03 -12.11
N GLN A 41 -13.39 17.59 -13.00
CA GLN A 41 -12.11 17.00 -13.38
C GLN A 41 -11.13 16.90 -12.20
N PHE A 42 -11.12 17.88 -11.32
CA PHE A 42 -10.30 17.85 -10.10
C PHE A 42 -10.79 16.76 -9.12
N ASN A 43 -12.10 16.63 -8.92
CA ASN A 43 -12.67 15.58 -8.07
C ASN A 43 -12.39 14.17 -8.60
N ALA A 44 -12.48 13.97 -9.92
CA ALA A 44 -12.14 12.70 -10.55
C ALA A 44 -10.65 12.34 -10.34
N GLN A 45 -9.76 13.33 -10.42
CA GLN A 45 -8.32 13.13 -10.15
C GLN A 45 -8.06 12.78 -8.69
N ILE A 46 -8.70 13.45 -7.73
CA ILE A 46 -8.60 13.11 -6.31
C ILE A 46 -9.07 11.68 -6.05
N HIS A 47 -10.20 11.27 -6.63
CA HIS A 47 -10.72 9.93 -6.45
C HIS A 47 -9.77 8.86 -7.01
N HIS A 48 -9.15 9.13 -8.16
CA HIS A 48 -8.14 8.24 -8.73
C HIS A 48 -6.90 8.12 -7.83
N LEU A 49 -6.39 9.24 -7.32
CA LEU A 49 -5.27 9.28 -6.36
C LEU A 49 -5.61 8.54 -5.06
N GLN A 50 -6.80 8.75 -4.50
CA GLN A 50 -7.28 8.04 -3.32
C GLN A 50 -7.34 6.52 -3.56
N THR A 51 -7.80 6.10 -4.75
CA THR A 51 -7.87 4.69 -5.12
C THR A 51 -6.46 4.07 -5.21
N GLN A 52 -5.48 4.79 -5.77
CA GLN A 52 -4.09 4.33 -5.85
C GLN A 52 -3.40 4.25 -4.47
N LEU A 53 -3.72 5.16 -3.55
CA LEU A 53 -3.22 5.10 -2.17
C LEU A 53 -3.83 3.94 -1.40
N GLN A 54 -5.10 3.61 -1.64
CA GLN A 54 -5.74 2.44 -1.05
C GLN A 54 -5.22 1.12 -1.63
N SER A 55 -4.86 1.07 -2.92
CA SER A 55 -4.33 -0.12 -3.58
C SER A 55 -2.83 -0.36 -3.35
N THR A 56 -2.10 0.63 -2.82
CA THR A 56 -0.71 0.43 -2.42
C THR A 56 -0.64 -0.46 -1.17
N ALA A 57 0.06 -1.59 -1.30
CA ALA A 57 0.34 -2.51 -0.20
C ALA A 57 1.12 -1.77 0.90
N GLN A 58 0.54 -1.67 2.09
CA GLN A 58 1.14 -0.93 3.21
C GLN A 58 2.00 -1.88 4.04
N ILE A 59 3.17 -2.26 3.51
CA ILE A 59 4.07 -3.18 4.24
C ILE A 59 4.48 -2.54 5.58
N LYS A 60 4.05 -3.17 6.69
CA LYS A 60 4.28 -2.68 8.06
C LYS A 60 5.53 -3.31 8.68
N TYR A 61 5.78 -4.59 8.43
CA TYR A 61 6.95 -5.30 8.94
C TYR A 61 7.73 -5.95 7.80
N ILE A 62 9.06 -5.91 7.93
CA ILE A 62 10.02 -6.48 6.99
C ILE A 62 11.08 -7.21 7.79
N ALA A 63 11.46 -8.41 7.37
CA ALA A 63 12.63 -9.11 7.90
C ALA A 63 13.40 -9.75 6.75
N VAL A 64 14.72 -9.61 6.77
CA VAL A 64 15.62 -10.36 5.89
C VAL A 64 16.30 -11.41 6.74
N LEU A 65 15.99 -12.67 6.46
CA LEU A 65 16.54 -13.82 7.15
C LEU A 65 17.81 -14.26 6.41
N LEU A 66 18.88 -14.35 7.18
CA LEU A 66 20.21 -14.74 6.73
C LEU A 66 20.43 -16.22 7.01
N ASP A 67 21.25 -16.87 6.18
CA ASP A 67 21.75 -18.22 6.42
C ASP A 67 22.97 -18.27 7.35
N ASP A 68 23.49 -19.48 7.60
CA ASP A 68 24.69 -19.71 8.42
C ASP A 68 25.94 -18.99 7.89
N SER A 69 25.99 -18.68 6.59
CA SER A 69 27.06 -17.91 5.95
C SER A 69 26.83 -16.39 6.00
N GLN A 70 25.78 -15.94 6.70
CA GLN A 70 25.32 -14.54 6.77
C GLN A 70 24.85 -14.00 5.41
N ALA A 71 24.52 -14.86 4.44
CA ALA A 71 23.98 -14.45 3.16
C ALA A 71 22.46 -14.29 3.23
N PRO A 72 21.86 -13.27 2.57
CA PRO A 72 20.41 -13.13 2.49
C PRO A 72 19.76 -14.31 1.79
N ALA A 73 18.89 -15.02 2.51
CA ALA A 73 18.23 -16.24 2.02
C ALA A 73 16.73 -16.05 1.82
N ILE A 74 16.08 -15.35 2.74
CA ILE A 74 14.62 -15.21 2.76
C ILE A 74 14.23 -13.77 3.08
N LEU A 75 13.28 -13.23 2.33
CA LEU A 75 12.59 -11.97 2.61
C LEU A 75 11.21 -12.27 3.18
N ILE A 76 10.88 -11.69 4.32
CA ILE A 76 9.55 -11.76 4.91
C ILE A 76 8.96 -10.36 4.96
N THR A 77 7.73 -10.21 4.46
CA THR A 77 6.96 -8.96 4.55
C THR A 77 5.58 -9.24 5.12
N LEU A 78 5.07 -8.31 5.95
CA LEU A 78 3.70 -8.34 6.42
C LEU A 78 2.94 -7.13 5.88
N ASP A 79 1.85 -7.40 5.15
CA ASP A 79 0.81 -6.42 4.88
C ASP A 79 -0.30 -6.54 5.94
N PRO A 80 -0.53 -5.50 6.79
CA PRO A 80 -1.57 -5.53 7.80
C PRO A 80 -2.99 -5.58 7.21
N LYS A 81 -3.20 -5.18 5.94
CA LYS A 81 -4.50 -5.30 5.26
C LYS A 81 -4.83 -6.75 4.92
N GLU A 82 -3.83 -7.49 4.46
CA GLU A 82 -3.96 -8.90 4.08
C GLU A 82 -3.85 -9.86 5.28
N ALA A 83 -3.34 -9.38 6.42
CA ALA A 83 -3.06 -10.18 7.63
C ALA A 83 -2.30 -11.47 7.31
N ALA A 84 -1.31 -11.36 6.42
CA ALA A 84 -0.51 -12.48 5.96
C ALA A 84 0.96 -12.07 5.82
N LEU A 85 1.84 -12.98 6.22
CA LEU A 85 3.26 -12.91 5.90
C LEU A 85 3.48 -13.46 4.50
N GLN A 86 4.17 -12.69 3.67
CA GLN A 86 4.73 -13.16 2.42
C GLN A 86 6.18 -13.56 2.68
N ILE A 87 6.50 -14.82 2.45
CA ILE A 87 7.84 -15.37 2.60
C ILE A 87 8.39 -15.63 1.19
N GLN A 88 9.35 -14.83 0.77
CA GLN A 88 9.99 -14.93 -0.54
C GLN A 88 11.41 -15.46 -0.39
N ARG A 89 11.72 -16.52 -1.15
CA ARG A 89 13.08 -17.05 -1.21
C ARG A 89 13.93 -16.18 -2.13
N LEU A 90 15.12 -15.81 -1.65
CA LEU A 90 16.08 -14.96 -2.35
C LEU A 90 17.24 -15.77 -2.94
N ASN A 91 17.53 -16.94 -2.38
CA ASN A 91 18.58 -17.84 -2.82
C ASN A 91 18.01 -19.17 -3.37
N ASP A 92 18.84 -19.90 -4.12
CA ASP A 92 18.52 -21.22 -4.65
C ASP A 92 19.06 -22.36 -3.77
N VAL A 93 19.51 -22.05 -2.54
CA VAL A 93 20.05 -23.04 -1.60
C VAL A 93 18.95 -24.03 -1.26
N THR A 94 19.16 -25.32 -1.53
CA THR A 94 18.16 -26.35 -1.20
C THR A 94 18.25 -26.64 0.30
N GLU A 95 17.20 -26.34 1.06
CA GLU A 95 17.11 -26.60 2.51
C GLU A 95 17.00 -28.10 2.82
N GLY A 96 18.05 -28.88 2.51
CA GLY A 96 18.09 -30.32 2.74
C GLY A 96 16.88 -31.08 2.17
N ARG A 97 16.69 -32.33 2.60
CA ARG A 97 15.48 -33.12 2.30
C ARG A 97 14.36 -32.84 3.32
N ALA A 98 14.26 -31.60 3.80
CA ALA A 98 13.25 -31.23 4.78
C ALA A 98 11.94 -30.93 4.06
N ASP A 99 10.90 -31.73 4.29
CA ASP A 99 9.58 -31.52 3.69
C ASP A 99 8.75 -30.44 4.41
N SER A 100 9.13 -30.09 5.65
CA SER A 100 8.42 -29.13 6.50
C SER A 100 9.41 -28.19 7.20
N MET A 101 9.19 -26.89 7.03
CA MET A 101 9.90 -25.84 7.78
C MET A 101 8.92 -25.13 8.70
N GLN A 102 9.39 -24.54 9.79
CA GLN A 102 8.54 -23.77 10.70
C GLN A 102 9.08 -22.37 10.90
N LEU A 103 8.19 -21.39 10.82
CA LEU A 103 8.50 -19.99 11.11
C LEU A 103 8.27 -19.69 12.58
N TRP A 104 9.24 -19.02 13.19
CA TRP A 104 9.26 -18.64 14.59
C TRP A 104 9.40 -17.13 14.76
N ALA A 105 8.62 -16.60 15.70
CA ALA A 105 8.76 -15.27 16.27
C ALA A 105 9.64 -15.31 17.51
N LEU A 106 10.75 -14.58 17.49
CA LEU A 106 11.70 -14.46 18.59
C LEU A 106 11.53 -13.10 19.27
N VAL A 107 10.97 -13.15 20.48
CA VAL A 107 10.88 -12.00 21.39
C VAL A 107 12.21 -11.83 22.12
N ALA A 108 12.61 -10.58 22.42
CA ALA A 108 13.96 -10.29 22.92
C ALA A 108 14.31 -11.03 24.23
N ASN A 109 13.34 -11.22 25.13
CA ASN A 109 13.53 -11.80 26.46
C ASN A 109 12.48 -12.88 26.78
N GLY A 110 12.09 -13.70 25.80
CA GLY A 110 11.04 -14.72 26.00
C GLY A 110 11.19 -15.93 25.10
N GLN A 111 10.23 -16.85 25.20
CA GLN A 111 10.27 -18.09 24.44
C GLN A 111 9.90 -17.87 22.97
N PRO A 112 10.52 -18.60 22.02
CA PRO A 112 10.11 -18.60 20.63
C PRO A 112 8.63 -18.95 20.46
N ARG A 113 7.89 -18.15 19.68
CA ARG A 113 6.49 -18.42 19.35
C ARG A 113 6.42 -18.99 17.94
N SER A 114 5.79 -20.15 17.77
CA SER A 114 5.51 -20.69 16.43
C SER A 114 4.50 -19.79 15.72
N LEU A 115 4.84 -19.32 14.52
CA LEU A 115 3.93 -18.59 13.64
C LEU A 115 3.22 -19.52 12.66
N GLY A 116 3.84 -20.66 12.35
CA GLY A 116 3.23 -21.70 11.51
C GLY A 116 4.24 -22.44 10.65
N ILE A 117 3.76 -23.50 10.00
CA ILE A 117 4.55 -24.38 9.15
C ILE A 117 4.55 -23.84 7.72
N LEU A 118 5.74 -23.75 7.13
CA LEU A 118 6.02 -23.41 5.76
C LEU A 118 6.18 -24.69 4.94
N ALA A 119 5.49 -24.75 3.80
CA ALA A 119 5.75 -25.80 2.82
C ALA A 119 7.10 -25.56 2.14
N SER A 120 7.92 -26.59 1.99
CA SER A 120 9.27 -26.44 1.38
C SER A 120 9.25 -26.16 -0.13
N LYS A 121 8.07 -26.13 -0.78
CA LYS A 121 7.94 -25.99 -2.23
C LYS A 121 7.32 -24.66 -2.60
N GLY A 122 8.10 -23.82 -3.29
CA GLY A 122 7.63 -22.55 -3.87
C GLY A 122 8.63 -21.42 -3.70
N LYS A 123 8.67 -20.48 -4.66
CA LYS A 123 9.50 -19.27 -4.57
C LYS A 123 8.92 -18.23 -3.60
N THR A 124 7.60 -18.22 -3.46
CA THR A 124 6.87 -17.33 -2.55
C THR A 124 5.79 -18.12 -1.84
N LEU A 125 5.80 -18.06 -0.52
CA LEU A 125 4.84 -18.71 0.36
C LEU A 125 4.04 -17.62 1.09
N ARG A 126 2.82 -17.95 1.48
CA ARG A 126 1.98 -17.07 2.29
C ARG A 126 1.59 -17.80 3.57
N LEU A 127 1.76 -17.12 4.70
CA LEU A 127 1.37 -17.63 6.00
C LEU A 127 0.39 -16.64 6.64
N PRO A 128 -0.86 -17.04 6.95
CA PRO A 128 -1.82 -16.16 7.61
C PRO A 128 -1.36 -15.86 9.03
N VAL A 129 -0.97 -14.60 9.28
CA VAL A 129 -0.48 -14.13 10.57
C VAL A 129 -0.96 -12.71 10.78
N ASN A 130 -1.63 -12.47 11.89
CA ASN A 130 -2.09 -11.13 12.26
C ASN A 130 -0.91 -10.25 12.70
N ASP A 131 -0.98 -8.94 12.41
CA ASP A 131 0.08 -7.99 12.73
C ASP A 131 0.39 -7.88 14.23
N LYS A 132 -0.60 -8.15 15.09
CA LYS A 132 -0.43 -8.25 16.54
C LYS A 132 0.58 -9.31 16.97
N ALA A 133 0.79 -10.35 16.17
CA ALA A 133 1.74 -11.41 16.48
C ALA A 133 3.21 -10.99 16.32
N LEU A 134 3.47 -9.84 15.69
CA LEU A 134 4.82 -9.31 15.44
C LEU A 134 5.19 -8.07 16.27
N VAL A 135 4.28 -7.56 17.12
CA VAL A 135 4.47 -6.30 17.86
C VAL A 135 5.65 -6.37 18.84
N ASP A 136 5.82 -7.51 19.51
CA ASP A 136 6.87 -7.77 20.51
C ASP A 136 8.08 -8.52 19.93
N VAL A 137 8.10 -8.73 18.61
CA VAL A 137 9.04 -9.62 17.94
C VAL A 137 10.25 -8.85 17.47
N SER A 138 11.42 -9.24 17.99
CA SER A 138 12.70 -8.64 17.62
C SER A 138 13.34 -9.32 16.41
N GLN A 139 13.14 -10.63 16.28
CA GLN A 139 13.75 -11.44 15.22
C GLN A 139 12.77 -12.51 14.73
N LEU A 140 12.88 -12.88 13.46
CA LEU A 140 12.23 -14.05 12.89
C LEU A 140 13.28 -15.12 12.59
N ALA A 141 12.89 -16.38 12.74
CA ALA A 141 13.75 -17.50 12.41
C ALA A 141 12.97 -18.66 11.80
N ILE A 142 13.64 -19.47 10.98
CA ILE A 142 13.09 -20.68 10.37
C ILE A 142 13.93 -21.88 10.81
N SER A 143 13.27 -22.94 11.27
CA SER A 143 13.88 -24.25 11.53
C SER A 143 13.28 -25.32 10.62
N VAL A 144 14.03 -26.40 10.41
CA VAL A 144 13.46 -27.65 9.90
C VAL A 144 12.69 -28.33 11.02
N GLU A 145 11.53 -28.89 10.72
CA GLU A 145 10.81 -29.75 11.66
C GLU A 145 10.78 -31.18 11.15
N ASN A 146 10.88 -32.14 12.08
CA ASN A 146 10.67 -33.55 11.76
C ASN A 146 9.18 -33.78 11.48
N LYS A 147 8.87 -34.51 10.40
CA LYS A 147 7.51 -34.79 9.93
C LYS A 147 6.61 -35.46 10.99
N ASP A 148 7.20 -36.14 11.96
CA ASP A 148 6.51 -36.98 12.94
C ASP A 148 6.12 -36.23 14.23
N GLU A 149 6.43 -34.94 14.34
CA GLU A 149 6.22 -34.15 15.57
C GLU A 149 5.16 -33.05 15.35
N THR A 150 3.89 -33.45 15.37
CA THR A 150 2.71 -32.61 15.07
C THR A 150 2.26 -31.70 16.22
N THR A 151 3.07 -31.53 17.26
CA THR A 151 2.68 -30.73 18.44
C THR A 151 3.15 -29.29 18.29
N GLN A 152 2.27 -28.33 18.58
CA GLN A 152 2.64 -26.91 18.78
C GLN A 152 3.62 -26.81 19.95
N ARG A 153 4.90 -27.05 19.67
CA ARG A 153 5.96 -27.01 20.66
C ARG A 153 6.40 -25.56 20.83
N SER A 154 6.69 -25.17 22.07
CA SER A 154 7.16 -23.81 22.40
C SER A 154 8.65 -23.59 22.09
N GLN A 155 9.32 -24.58 21.51
CA GLN A 155 10.74 -24.53 21.16
C GLN A 155 11.00 -25.31 19.85
N PRO A 156 11.89 -24.82 18.97
CA PRO A 156 12.31 -25.56 17.78
C PRO A 156 12.99 -26.87 18.14
N SER A 157 12.72 -27.91 17.33
CA SER A 157 13.33 -29.24 17.49
C SER A 157 14.78 -29.29 16.98
N LEU A 158 15.07 -28.50 15.94
CA LEU A 158 16.36 -28.41 15.29
C LEU A 158 16.91 -26.97 15.34
N PRO A 159 18.23 -26.78 15.10
CA PRO A 159 18.81 -25.46 14.95
C PRO A 159 18.09 -24.62 13.89
N TYR A 160 18.13 -23.29 14.06
CA TYR A 160 17.60 -22.38 13.06
C TYR A 160 18.47 -22.43 11.80
N LEU A 161 17.83 -22.64 10.65
CA LEU A 161 18.48 -22.54 9.34
C LEU A 161 18.67 -21.08 8.92
N PHE A 162 17.67 -20.26 9.24
CA PHE A 162 17.67 -18.86 8.85
C PHE A 162 17.20 -17.98 9.99
N LYS A 163 17.79 -16.80 10.12
CA LYS A 163 17.43 -15.85 11.18
C LYS A 163 17.67 -14.41 10.74
N GLY A 164 16.82 -13.49 11.20
CA GLY A 164 16.92 -12.08 10.83
C GLY A 164 16.16 -11.16 11.78
N ALA A 165 16.57 -9.89 11.87
CA ALA A 165 15.86 -8.88 12.63
C ALA A 165 14.55 -8.47 11.93
N VAL A 166 13.52 -8.18 12.73
CA VAL A 166 12.29 -7.58 12.23
C VAL A 166 12.41 -6.07 12.29
N VAL A 167 12.12 -5.43 11.16
CA VAL A 167 12.07 -3.97 11.02
C VAL A 167 10.62 -3.58 10.82
N GLN A 168 10.12 -2.73 11.72
CA GLN A 168 8.84 -2.05 11.52
C GLN A 168 9.08 -0.79 10.69
N LYS A 169 8.36 -0.67 9.58
CA LYS A 169 8.37 0.55 8.77
C LYS A 169 7.69 1.66 9.57
N ALA A 170 8.36 2.81 9.71
CA ALA A 170 7.71 4.03 10.18
C ALA A 170 6.66 4.44 9.13
N LEU A 171 5.38 4.34 9.51
CA LEU A 171 4.23 4.71 8.68
C LEU A 171 3.83 6.17 8.94
#